data_AF-A0A9D1R3J5-F1
#
_entry.id   AF-A0A9D1R3J5-F1
#
_cell.length_a   1.000
_cell.length_b   1.000
_cell.length_c   1.000
_cell.angle_alpha   90.00
_cell.angle_beta   90.00
_cell.angle_gamma   90.00
#
_symmetry.space_group_name_H-M   'P 1'
#
loop_
_entity.id
_entity.type
_entity.pdbx_description
1 polymer ?
#
loop_
_entity_poly.entity_id
_entity_poly.type
_entity_poly.pdbx_seq_one_letter_code
_entity_poly.pdbx_strand_id
1 'polypeptide(L)'
;VDVGRGQLDWKLRNDERVVCMEQTNFRYVLPKDIMDELDFASVDVSFISLTKILIPARNLLKAGGQMVCLIKPQFEAGREKVGKNGVVREPKVHREVIEKIVDFADSIGFAVRGLDYSPIKGPEGNIEYLLLLCKEKEPPEEIRELGEKEAQMRLEQIQASKTGLSQREEWQKIIQETVKNSHQL
;
A
#
# COMPACT_ATOMS: atom_id res chain seq x y z
N VAL A 1 -5.15 6.09 12.94
CA VAL A 1 -6.36 6.44 12.17
C VAL A 1 -7.10 5.16 11.86
N ASP A 2 -8.38 5.07 12.16
CA ASP A 2 -9.20 3.87 11.89
C ASP A 2 -10.65 4.27 11.56
N VAL A 3 -11.34 3.50 10.72
CA VAL A 3 -12.75 3.72 10.38
C VAL A 3 -13.72 3.18 11.43
N GLY A 4 -13.27 2.22 12.23
CA GLY A 4 -14.00 1.61 13.33
C GLY A 4 -14.10 2.51 14.55
N ARG A 5 -14.71 1.97 15.60
CA ARG A 5 -14.92 2.63 16.89
C ARG A 5 -14.56 1.68 18.03
N GLY A 6 -13.86 2.19 19.04
CA GLY A 6 -13.51 1.42 20.23
C GLY A 6 -12.58 0.24 19.97
N GLN A 7 -11.76 0.32 18.91
CA GLN A 7 -10.82 -0.74 18.52
C GLN A 7 -9.48 -0.60 19.25
N LEU A 8 -9.03 0.64 19.48
CA LEU A 8 -7.75 0.88 20.12
C LEU A 8 -7.81 0.52 21.62
N ASP A 9 -6.87 -0.32 22.07
CA ASP A 9 -6.73 -0.75 23.46
C ASP A 9 -6.72 0.44 24.43
N TRP A 10 -7.32 0.24 25.61
CA TRP A 10 -7.49 1.30 26.60
C TRP A 10 -6.16 1.95 27.02
N LYS A 11 -5.07 1.18 27.15
CA LYS A 11 -3.78 1.74 27.55
C LYS A 11 -3.19 2.64 26.46
N LEU A 12 -3.27 2.20 25.20
CA LEU A 12 -2.79 3.00 24.07
C LEU A 12 -3.63 4.25 23.85
N ARG A 13 -4.95 4.15 24.02
CA ARG A 13 -5.86 5.29 23.87
C ARG A 13 -5.56 6.43 24.85
N ASN A 14 -5.12 6.11 26.05
CA ASN A 14 -4.85 7.08 27.11
C ASN A 14 -3.37 7.46 27.22
N ASP A 15 -2.52 6.97 26.32
CA ASP A 15 -1.11 7.34 26.27
C ASP A 15 -0.97 8.74 25.66
N GLU A 16 -0.22 9.65 26.32
CA GLU A 16 -0.07 11.04 25.89
C GLU A 16 0.60 11.19 24.51
N ARG A 17 1.31 10.15 24.05
CA ARG A 17 1.97 10.12 22.74
C ARG A 17 1.02 9.74 21.60
N VAL A 18 -0.23 9.38 21.91
CA VAL A 18 -1.18 8.80 20.95
C VAL A 18 -2.36 9.73 20.72
N VAL A 19 -2.53 10.15 19.46
CA VAL A 19 -3.75 10.84 19.01
C VAL A 19 -4.69 9.81 18.37
N CYS A 20 -5.76 9.47 19.08
CA CYS A 20 -6.72 8.47 18.62
C CYS A 20 -7.74 9.05 17.62
N MET A 21 -7.48 8.87 16.32
CA MET A 21 -8.39 9.25 15.23
C MET A 21 -9.22 8.04 14.73
N GLU A 22 -10.21 7.62 15.52
CA GLU A 22 -11.21 6.60 15.12
C GLU A 22 -12.38 7.23 14.35
N GLN A 23 -13.24 6.40 13.75
CA GLN A 23 -14.33 6.84 12.85
C GLN A 23 -13.85 7.78 11.73
N THR A 24 -12.59 7.62 11.32
CA THR A 24 -11.92 8.49 10.37
C THR A 24 -11.52 7.70 9.14
N ASN A 25 -12.09 8.04 7.99
CA ASN A 25 -11.72 7.42 6.73
C ASN A 25 -10.45 8.08 6.17
N PHE A 26 -9.33 7.36 6.25
CA PHE A 26 -8.01 7.85 5.82
C PHE A 26 -7.99 8.36 4.37
N ARG A 27 -8.86 7.85 3.49
CA ARG A 27 -8.98 8.32 2.09
C ARG A 27 -9.24 9.82 1.98
N TYR A 28 -9.89 10.41 2.99
CA TYR A 28 -10.31 11.81 2.99
C TYR A 28 -9.52 12.68 3.98
N VAL A 29 -8.49 12.13 4.62
CA VAL A 29 -7.64 12.89 5.54
C VAL A 29 -6.72 13.80 4.73
N LEU A 30 -6.67 15.06 5.12
CA LEU A 30 -5.89 16.12 4.50
C LEU A 30 -4.79 16.59 5.46
N PRO A 31 -3.72 17.25 4.96
CA PRO A 31 -2.66 17.78 5.82
C PRO A 31 -3.15 18.68 6.96
N LYS A 32 -4.25 19.42 6.76
CA LYS A 32 -4.83 20.27 7.82
C LYS A 32 -5.47 19.49 8.97
N ASP A 33 -5.76 18.19 8.78
CA ASP A 33 -6.42 17.34 9.78
C ASP A 33 -5.39 16.70 10.74
N ILE A 34 -4.09 16.81 10.43
CA ILE A 34 -2.98 16.31 11.24
C ILE A 34 -2.03 17.48 11.50
N MET A 35 -1.79 17.82 12.77
CA MET A 35 -0.97 18.99 13.11
C MET A 35 0.53 18.80 12.81
N ASP A 36 0.99 17.55 12.82
CA ASP A 36 2.40 17.19 12.65
C ASP A 36 2.72 16.79 11.22
N GLU A 37 3.94 17.11 10.78
CA GLU A 37 4.51 16.53 9.56
C GLU A 37 4.95 15.09 9.81
N LEU A 38 4.49 14.16 8.99
CA LEU A 38 4.73 12.73 9.23
C LEU A 38 6.08 12.27 8.65
N ASP A 39 6.95 11.77 9.52
CA ASP A 39 8.19 11.07 9.17
C ASP A 39 7.96 9.63 8.70
N PHE A 40 6.96 8.96 9.27
CA PHE A 40 6.72 7.54 9.05
C PHE A 40 5.23 7.21 9.07
N ALA A 41 4.81 6.26 8.22
CA ALA A 41 3.48 5.66 8.28
C ALA A 41 3.54 4.12 8.19
N SER A 42 2.72 3.44 8.99
CA SER A 42 2.42 2.02 8.80
C SER A 42 0.99 1.87 8.29
N VAL A 43 0.80 1.09 7.22
CA VAL A 43 -0.52 0.89 6.60
C VAL A 43 -0.88 -0.58 6.64
N ASP A 44 -1.86 -0.91 7.47
CA ASP A 44 -2.56 -2.19 7.50
C ASP A 44 -4.06 -1.92 7.43
N VAL A 45 -4.64 -2.11 6.25
CA VAL A 45 -6.06 -1.85 5.99
C VAL A 45 -6.71 -3.04 5.31
N SER A 46 -8.02 -3.17 5.45
CA SER A 46 -8.80 -4.26 4.86
C SER A 46 -9.96 -3.69 4.03
N PHE A 47 -10.45 -4.47 3.06
CA PHE A 47 -11.58 -4.11 2.19
C PHE A 47 -11.38 -2.84 1.33
N ILE A 48 -10.14 -2.39 1.18
CA ILE A 48 -9.77 -1.26 0.33
C ILE A 48 -8.44 -1.57 -0.35
N SER A 49 -8.27 -1.08 -1.58
CA SER A 49 -7.00 -1.14 -2.28
C SER A 49 -6.05 -0.03 -1.79
N LEU A 50 -4.77 -0.34 -1.66
CA LEU A 50 -3.69 0.60 -1.39
C LEU A 50 -3.67 1.75 -2.41
N THR A 51 -4.17 1.56 -3.64
CA THR A 51 -4.25 2.66 -4.62
C THR A 51 -5.10 3.84 -4.13
N LYS A 52 -6.03 3.60 -3.19
CA LYS A 52 -6.86 4.63 -2.56
C LYS A 52 -6.23 5.25 -1.31
N ILE A 53 -5.19 4.63 -0.76
CA ILE A 53 -4.51 5.03 0.48
C ILE A 53 -3.20 5.76 0.18
N LEU A 54 -2.48 5.35 -0.86
CA LEU A 54 -1.15 5.87 -1.15
C LEU A 54 -1.17 7.35 -1.56
N ILE A 55 -2.22 7.84 -2.23
CA ILE A 55 -2.34 9.27 -2.57
C ILE A 55 -2.46 10.15 -1.32
N PRO A 56 -3.43 9.93 -0.40
CA PRO A 56 -3.48 10.73 0.83
C PRO A 56 -2.23 10.53 1.68
N ALA A 57 -1.67 9.32 1.76
CA ALA A 57 -0.42 9.08 2.49
C ALA A 57 0.75 9.92 1.96
N ARG A 58 0.91 10.02 0.63
CA ARG A 58 1.95 10.87 -0.01
C ARG A 58 1.79 12.34 0.33
N ASN A 59 0.54 12.81 0.40
CA ASN A 59 0.23 14.21 0.69
C ASN A 59 0.49 14.55 2.17
N LEU A 60 0.40 13.57 3.06
CA LEU A 60 0.64 13.70 4.50
C LEU A 60 2.11 13.50 4.91
N LEU A 61 2.82 12.60 4.22
CA LEU A 61 4.24 12.37 4.47
C LEU A 61 5.06 13.57 3.99
N LYS A 62 6.02 13.99 4.81
CA LYS A 62 7.01 14.99 4.41
C LYS A 62 8.05 14.41 3.45
N ALA A 63 8.80 15.25 2.76
CA ALA A 63 9.98 14.82 2.02
C ALA A 63 11.00 14.12 2.94
N GLY A 64 11.53 12.99 2.48
CA GLY A 64 12.32 12.04 3.27
C GLY A 64 11.48 11.03 4.06
N GLY A 65 10.18 11.24 4.19
CA GLY A 65 9.27 10.36 4.94
C GLY A 65 9.18 8.96 4.34
N GLN A 66 8.96 7.97 5.20
CA GLN A 66 8.90 6.56 4.83
C GLN A 66 7.55 5.95 5.19
N MET A 67 7.20 4.85 4.53
CA MET A 67 6.05 4.06 4.97
C MET A 67 6.23 2.58 4.67
N VAL A 68 5.64 1.74 5.52
CA VAL A 68 5.51 0.31 5.28
C VAL A 68 4.04 -0.01 5.06
N CYS A 69 3.74 -0.59 3.90
CA CYS A 69 2.39 -0.97 3.50
C CYS A 69 2.24 -2.49 3.50
N LEU A 70 1.16 -2.99 4.06
CA LEU A 70 0.76 -4.38 3.93
C LEU A 70 -0.09 -4.56 2.67
N ILE A 71 0.46 -5.22 1.66
CA ILE A 71 -0.23 -5.63 0.44
C ILE A 71 -1.02 -6.90 0.75
N LYS A 72 -2.34 -6.83 0.58
CA LYS A 72 -3.26 -7.94 0.81
C LYS A 72 -3.90 -8.37 -0.52
N PRO A 73 -3.40 -9.43 -1.18
CA PRO A 73 -3.89 -9.86 -2.50
C PRO A 73 -5.41 -9.99 -2.60
N GLN A 74 -6.07 -10.45 -1.55
CA GLN A 74 -7.52 -10.61 -1.47
C GLN A 74 -8.33 -9.30 -1.58
N PHE A 75 -7.72 -8.15 -1.31
CA PHE A 75 -8.35 -6.82 -1.47
C PHE A 75 -7.86 -6.05 -2.69
N GLU A 76 -6.82 -6.58 -3.36
CA GLU A 76 -6.18 -5.94 -4.50
C GLU A 76 -6.52 -6.59 -5.83
N ALA A 77 -6.73 -7.90 -5.82
CA ALA A 77 -7.09 -8.69 -6.97
C ALA A 77 -8.54 -8.44 -7.38
N GLY A 78 -8.83 -8.57 -8.67
CA GLY A 78 -10.20 -8.58 -9.17
C GLY A 78 -11.03 -9.70 -8.55
N ARG A 79 -12.34 -9.50 -8.41
CA ARG A 79 -13.26 -10.47 -7.77
C ARG A 79 -13.18 -11.85 -8.40
N GLU A 80 -12.89 -11.93 -9.68
CA GLU A 80 -12.73 -13.16 -10.46
C GLU A 80 -11.48 -13.97 -10.11
N LYS A 81 -10.47 -13.34 -9.48
CA LYS A 81 -9.20 -13.97 -9.08
C LYS A 81 -9.18 -14.34 -7.59
N VAL A 82 -10.24 -14.05 -6.86
CA VAL A 82 -10.39 -14.40 -5.44
C VAL A 82 -11.12 -15.74 -5.34
N GLY A 83 -10.43 -16.73 -4.78
CA GLY A 83 -10.96 -18.09 -4.66
C GLY A 83 -12.04 -18.24 -3.57
N LYS A 84 -12.43 -19.50 -3.33
CA LYS A 84 -13.35 -19.85 -2.24
C LYS A 84 -12.84 -19.30 -0.91
N ASN A 85 -13.77 -18.83 -0.08
CA ASN A 85 -13.52 -18.22 1.24
C ASN A 85 -12.65 -16.95 1.19
N GLY A 86 -12.55 -16.27 0.05
CA GLY A 86 -11.78 -15.02 -0.02
C GLY A 86 -10.27 -15.23 -0.06
N VAL A 87 -9.80 -16.41 -0.44
CA VAL A 87 -8.36 -16.74 -0.45
C VAL A 87 -7.78 -16.66 -1.85
N VAL A 88 -6.71 -15.91 -2.02
CA VAL A 88 -5.92 -15.88 -3.26
C VAL A 88 -4.80 -16.92 -3.14
N ARG A 89 -4.85 -17.99 -3.94
CA ARG A 89 -3.91 -19.12 -3.86
C ARG A 89 -2.84 -19.13 -4.95
N GLU A 90 -3.14 -18.55 -6.09
CA GLU A 90 -2.27 -18.66 -7.27
C GLU A 90 -1.08 -17.70 -7.16
N PRO A 91 0.18 -18.17 -7.14
CA PRO A 91 1.36 -17.31 -7.05
C PRO A 91 1.42 -16.25 -8.17
N LYS A 92 0.82 -16.55 -9.34
CA LYS A 92 0.73 -15.60 -10.44
C LYS A 92 -0.11 -14.38 -10.08
N VAL A 93 -1.25 -14.55 -9.40
CA VAL A 93 -2.12 -13.45 -8.98
C VAL A 93 -1.41 -12.60 -7.92
N HIS A 94 -0.64 -13.22 -7.02
CA HIS A 94 0.17 -12.49 -6.04
C HIS A 94 1.20 -11.58 -6.72
N ARG A 95 1.93 -12.10 -7.72
CA ARG A 95 2.86 -11.29 -8.52
C ARG A 95 2.15 -10.13 -9.21
N GLU A 96 1.05 -10.39 -9.91
CA GLU A 96 0.27 -9.34 -10.60
C GLU A 96 -0.20 -8.23 -9.64
N VAL A 97 -0.63 -8.60 -8.42
CA VAL A 97 -1.00 -7.63 -7.38
C VAL A 97 0.20 -6.79 -6.95
N ILE A 98 1.34 -7.42 -6.68
CA ILE A 98 2.55 -6.71 -6.24
C ILE A 98 3.04 -5.77 -7.35
N GLU A 99 3.13 -6.26 -8.59
CA GLU A 99 3.50 -5.47 -9.76
C GLU A 99 2.63 -4.22 -9.90
N LYS A 100 1.30 -4.39 -9.80
CA LYS A 100 0.31 -3.30 -9.80
C LYS A 100 0.60 -2.25 -8.71
N ILE A 101 0.85 -2.68 -7.47
CA ILE A 101 1.07 -1.73 -6.36
C ILE A 101 2.44 -1.05 -6.46
N VAL A 102 3.48 -1.77 -6.85
CA VAL A 102 4.82 -1.22 -7.11
C VAL A 102 4.75 -0.14 -8.19
N ASP A 103 4.12 -0.43 -9.32
CA ASP A 103 3.97 0.52 -10.41
C ASP A 103 3.11 1.73 -10.02
N PHE A 104 2.03 1.50 -9.28
CA PHE A 104 1.20 2.60 -8.80
C PHE A 104 1.98 3.52 -7.87
N ALA A 105 2.69 2.98 -6.87
CA ALA A 105 3.47 3.76 -5.92
C ALA A 105 4.55 4.60 -6.62
N ASP A 106 5.30 3.98 -7.53
CA ASP A 106 6.31 4.68 -8.35
C ASP A 106 5.68 5.80 -9.17
N SER A 107 4.56 5.52 -9.85
CA SER A 107 3.89 6.48 -10.73
C SER A 107 3.36 7.73 -10.02
N ILE A 108 3.10 7.66 -8.72
CA ILE A 108 2.59 8.77 -7.92
C ILE A 108 3.69 9.47 -7.09
N GLY A 109 4.96 9.10 -7.27
CA GLY A 109 6.11 9.80 -6.70
C GLY A 109 6.71 9.19 -5.43
N PHE A 110 6.41 7.93 -5.11
CA PHE A 110 7.18 7.19 -4.11
C PHE A 110 8.36 6.44 -4.75
N ALA A 111 9.50 6.42 -4.07
CA ALA A 111 10.54 5.43 -4.34
C ALA A 111 10.18 4.13 -3.62
N VAL A 112 10.13 3.02 -4.37
CA VAL A 112 9.99 1.69 -3.80
C VAL A 112 11.36 1.19 -3.36
N ARG A 113 11.50 0.86 -2.07
CA ARG A 113 12.80 0.57 -1.44
C ARG A 113 12.99 -0.88 -1.05
N GLY A 114 11.91 -1.61 -0.85
CA GLY A 114 11.97 -2.99 -0.41
C GLY A 114 10.62 -3.68 -0.53
N LEU A 115 10.68 -4.98 -0.74
CA LEU A 115 9.55 -5.87 -0.79
C LEU A 115 9.93 -7.13 0.01
N ASP A 116 9.03 -7.55 0.88
CA ASP A 116 9.13 -8.82 1.60
C ASP A 116 7.74 -9.41 1.81
N TYR A 117 7.63 -10.59 2.43
CA TYR A 117 6.36 -11.17 2.84
C TYR A 117 6.14 -11.05 4.35
N SER A 118 4.87 -10.96 4.75
CA SER A 118 4.49 -10.97 6.16
C SER A 118 4.89 -12.31 6.81
N PRO A 119 5.46 -12.32 8.02
CA PRO A 119 5.82 -13.55 8.72
C PRO A 119 4.58 -14.33 9.20
N ILE A 120 3.40 -13.69 9.18
CA ILE A 120 2.13 -14.31 9.54
C ILE A 120 1.16 -14.24 8.36
N LYS A 121 0.33 -15.27 8.24
CA LYS A 121 -0.76 -15.30 7.26
C LYS A 121 -1.96 -14.51 7.80
N GLY A 122 -2.60 -13.77 6.91
CA GLY A 122 -3.84 -13.07 7.19
C GLY A 122 -5.03 -14.03 7.33
N PRO A 123 -6.26 -13.48 7.42
CA PRO A 123 -7.48 -14.26 7.54
C PRO A 123 -7.59 -15.35 6.46
N GLU A 124 -8.09 -16.52 6.85
CA GLU A 124 -8.26 -17.69 5.97
C GLU A 124 -6.95 -18.21 5.34
N GLY A 125 -5.80 -17.80 5.87
CA GLY A 125 -4.48 -18.22 5.40
C GLY A 125 -3.95 -17.43 4.20
N ASN A 126 -4.49 -16.23 3.94
CA ASN A 126 -3.96 -15.37 2.88
C ASN A 126 -2.50 -14.98 3.17
N ILE A 127 -1.64 -15.15 2.17
CA ILE A 127 -0.27 -14.63 2.21
C ILE A 127 -0.34 -13.13 1.90
N GLU A 128 0.34 -12.33 2.72
CA GLU A 128 0.36 -10.86 2.63
C GLU A 128 1.82 -10.39 2.51
N TYR A 129 2.04 -9.20 1.93
CA TYR A 129 3.38 -8.70 1.61
C TYR A 129 3.65 -7.34 2.23
N LEU A 130 4.90 -7.07 2.56
CA LEU A 130 5.36 -5.80 3.10
C LEU A 130 6.08 -5.01 2.01
N LEU A 131 5.64 -3.77 1.79
CA LEU A 131 6.25 -2.86 0.83
C LEU A 131 6.80 -1.64 1.57
N LEU A 132 8.11 -1.40 1.44
CA LEU A 132 8.76 -0.19 1.95
C LEU A 132 8.78 0.87 0.86
N LEU A 133 8.18 2.02 1.17
CA LEU A 133 8.14 3.20 0.30
C LEU A 133 8.83 4.38 0.97
N CYS A 134 9.40 5.27 0.17
CA CYS A 134 10.00 6.51 0.62
C CYS A 134 9.60 7.67 -0.30
N LYS A 135 9.10 8.76 0.27
CA LYS A 135 8.91 10.03 -0.45
C LYS A 135 10.24 10.78 -0.40
N GLU A 136 11.22 10.39 -1.22
CA GLU A 136 12.60 10.93 -1.17
C GLU A 136 12.64 12.46 -1.21
N LYS A 137 11.76 13.05 -2.02
CA LYS A 137 11.64 14.49 -2.26
C LYS A 137 10.19 14.82 -2.55
N GLU A 138 9.87 16.11 -2.59
CA GLU A 138 8.56 16.53 -3.11
C GLU A 138 8.43 16.13 -4.59
N PRO A 139 7.38 15.39 -4.96
CA PRO A 139 7.11 15.09 -6.36
C PRO A 139 6.83 16.38 -7.15
N PRO A 140 7.04 16.38 -8.47
CA PRO A 140 6.61 17.49 -9.33
C PRO A 140 5.13 17.86 -9.09
N GLU A 141 4.79 19.12 -9.31
CA GLU A 141 3.42 19.64 -9.10
C GLU A 141 2.36 18.80 -9.83
N GLU A 142 2.62 18.44 -11.09
CA GLU A 142 1.79 17.56 -11.91
C GLU A 142 1.46 16.22 -11.22
N ILE A 143 2.41 15.66 -10.46
CA ILE A 143 2.23 14.41 -9.73
C ILE A 143 1.47 14.67 -8.42
N ARG A 144 1.80 15.76 -7.71
CA ARG A 144 1.13 16.15 -6.45
C ARG A 144 -0.36 16.43 -6.65
N GLU A 145 -0.73 16.99 -7.79
CA GLU A 145 -2.12 17.29 -8.14
C GLU A 145 -2.89 16.09 -8.70
N LEU A 146 -2.25 14.93 -8.89
CA LEU A 146 -2.95 13.72 -9.36
C LEU A 146 -4.09 13.36 -8.43
N GLY A 147 -5.30 13.44 -8.98
CA GLY A 147 -6.47 12.80 -8.42
C GLY A 147 -6.41 11.28 -8.57
N GLU A 148 -7.31 10.62 -7.86
CA GLU A 148 -7.41 9.16 -7.85
C GLU A 148 -7.71 8.57 -9.24
N LYS A 149 -8.53 9.26 -10.04
CA LYS A 149 -8.92 8.82 -11.37
C LYS A 149 -7.73 8.94 -12.33
N GLU A 150 -7.01 10.05 -12.28
CA GLU A 150 -5.84 10.34 -13.10
C GLU A 150 -4.70 9.36 -12.80
N ALA A 151 -4.44 9.11 -11.52
CA ALA A 151 -3.47 8.11 -11.09
C ALA A 151 -3.84 6.69 -11.60
N GLN A 152 -5.12 6.34 -11.59
CA GLN A 152 -5.59 5.04 -12.09
C GLN A 152 -5.41 4.92 -13.62
N MET A 153 -5.75 5.97 -14.39
CA MET A 153 -5.52 5.98 -15.84
C MET A 153 -4.03 5.86 -16.19
N ARG A 154 -3.18 6.53 -15.42
CA ARG A 154 -1.72 6.43 -15.57
C ARG A 154 -1.22 5.01 -15.31
N LEU A 155 -1.70 4.36 -14.26
CA LEU A 155 -1.38 2.96 -13.96
C LEU A 155 -1.78 2.03 -15.11
N GLU A 156 -2.98 2.20 -15.69
CA GLU A 156 -3.45 1.40 -16.82
C GLU A 156 -2.52 1.56 -18.04
N GLN A 157 -2.08 2.78 -18.34
CA GLN A 157 -1.12 3.04 -19.43
C GLN A 157 0.24 2.39 -19.16
N ILE A 158 0.74 2.47 -17.92
CA ILE A 158 2.00 1.84 -17.51
C ILE A 158 1.92 0.32 -17.68
N GLN A 159 0.82 -0.30 -17.26
CA GLN A 159 0.61 -1.73 -17.39
C GLN A 159 0.44 -2.17 -18.85
N ALA A 160 -0.30 -1.41 -19.65
CA ALA A 160 -0.49 -1.71 -21.08
C ALA A 160 0.82 -1.61 -21.87
N SER A 161 1.66 -0.62 -21.56
CA SER A 161 2.95 -0.41 -22.21
C SER A 161 4.09 -1.23 -21.61
N LYS A 162 3.86 -1.88 -20.46
CA LYS A 162 4.89 -2.60 -19.68
C LYS A 162 6.13 -1.75 -19.39
N THR A 163 5.93 -0.48 -19.05
CA THR A 163 7.00 0.48 -18.76
C THR A 163 7.24 0.71 -17.26
N GLY A 164 6.47 0.03 -16.41
CA GLY A 164 6.50 0.21 -14.96
C GLY A 164 7.79 -0.26 -14.31
N LEU A 165 8.02 0.21 -13.07
CA LEU A 165 9.13 -0.23 -12.23
C LEU A 165 9.16 -1.75 -12.07
N SER A 166 7.98 -2.36 -11.96
CA SER A 166 7.78 -3.81 -11.84
C SER A 166 8.33 -4.61 -13.03
N GLN A 167 8.50 -3.98 -14.19
CA GLN A 167 8.97 -4.63 -15.42
C GLN A 167 10.48 -4.60 -15.57
N ARG A 168 11.21 -3.88 -14.69
CA ARG A 168 12.67 -3.91 -14.67
C ARG A 168 13.13 -5.28 -14.18
N GLU A 169 14.20 -5.81 -14.79
CA GLU A 169 14.72 -7.15 -14.51
C GLU A 169 14.99 -7.39 -13.00
N GLU A 170 15.56 -6.39 -12.33
CA GLU A 170 15.79 -6.40 -10.88
C GLU A 170 14.50 -6.61 -10.09
N TRP A 171 13.45 -5.84 -10.40
CA TRP A 171 12.17 -5.92 -9.71
C TRP A 171 11.40 -7.20 -10.04
N GLN A 172 11.45 -7.67 -11.30
CA GLN A 172 10.88 -8.95 -11.67
C GLN A 172 11.47 -10.09 -10.84
N LYS A 173 12.79 -10.08 -10.65
CA LYS A 173 13.49 -11.07 -9.82
C LYS A 173 13.08 -10.97 -8.35
N ILE A 174 13.09 -9.77 -7.76
CA ILE A 174 12.68 -9.53 -6.37
C ILE A 174 11.24 -10.01 -6.13
N ILE A 175 10.31 -9.64 -7.01
CA ILE A 175 8.89 -10.02 -6.90
C ILE A 175 8.74 -11.54 -7.02
N GLN A 176 9.42 -12.17 -7.99
CA GLN A 176 9.35 -13.61 -8.18
C GLN A 176 9.92 -14.39 -7.00
N GLU A 177 11.07 -13.98 -6.47
CA GLU A 177 11.71 -14.62 -5.31
C GLU A 177 10.88 -14.44 -4.05
N THR A 178 10.36 -13.24 -3.79
CA THR A 178 9.51 -12.96 -2.63
C THR A 178 8.26 -13.83 -2.64
N VAL A 179 7.54 -13.88 -3.77
CA VAL A 179 6.34 -14.73 -3.90
C VAL A 179 6.69 -16.21 -3.82
N LYS A 180 7.82 -16.64 -4.40
CA LYS A 180 8.23 -18.05 -4.28
C LYS A 180 8.47 -18.44 -2.81
N ASN A 181 9.17 -17.60 -2.07
CA ASN A 181 9.53 -17.86 -0.68
C ASN A 181 8.30 -17.79 0.24
N SER A 182 7.39 -16.84 0.02
CA SER A 182 6.17 -16.70 0.83
C SER A 182 5.24 -17.92 0.73
N HIS A 183 5.24 -18.62 -0.41
CA HIS A 183 4.47 -19.84 -0.62
C HIS A 183 5.10 -21.10 0.01
N GLN A 184 6.28 -20.99 0.62
CA GLN A 184 6.92 -22.07 1.37
C GLN A 184 6.63 -21.99 2.88
N LEU A 185 5.96 -20.93 3.34
CA LEU A 185 5.46 -20.75 4.71
C LEU A 185 4.31 -21.68 5.08
#